data_AF-A0A9Q4HBD6-F1
#
_entry.id   AF-A0A9Q4HBD6-F1
#
_cell.length_a   1.000
_cell.length_b   1.000
_cell.length_c   1.000
_cell.angle_alpha   90.00
_cell.angle_beta   90.00
_cell.angle_gamma   90.00
#
_symmetry.space_group_name_H-M   'P 1'
#
loop_
_entity.id
_entity.type
_entity.pdbx_description
1 polymer ?
#
loop_
_entity_poly.entity_id
_entity_poly.type
_entity_poly.pdbx_seq_one_letter_code
_entity_poly.pdbx_strand_id
1 'polypeptide(L)'
;VEARQAVESRINKLLTINGTRTVDSIHKELGHIMWEYCGMERSEAGLIKAIGLIRNLRNEFWTNVKVTGVNEELNQTLERAGRLADFLELGELMCI
;
A
#
# COMPACT_ATOMS: atom_id res chain seq x y z
N VAL A 1 -10.96 19.35 -15.08
CA VAL A 1 -9.82 19.80 -14.24
C VAL A 1 -9.68 18.94 -12.99
N GLU A 2 -10.78 18.48 -12.41
CA GLU A 2 -10.83 17.59 -11.23
C GLU A 2 -9.93 16.35 -11.31
N ALA A 3 -9.95 15.60 -12.42
CA ALA A 3 -9.10 14.41 -12.57
C ALA A 3 -7.59 14.69 -12.42
N ARG A 4 -7.12 15.82 -12.96
CA ARG A 4 -5.71 16.24 -12.82
C ARG A 4 -5.39 16.59 -11.37
N GLN A 5 -6.26 17.36 -10.73
CA GLN A 5 -6.08 17.79 -9.35
C GLN A 5 -6.06 16.60 -8.38
N ALA A 6 -6.90 15.59 -8.61
CA ALA A 6 -6.92 14.36 -7.82
C ALA A 6 -5.58 13.60 -7.89
N VAL A 7 -5.02 13.48 -9.09
CA VAL A 7 -3.71 12.83 -9.31
C VAL A 7 -2.60 13.62 -8.64
N GLU A 8 -2.54 14.94 -8.85
CA GLU A 8 -1.55 15.83 -8.22
C GLU A 8 -1.64 15.76 -6.69
N SER A 9 -2.85 15.76 -6.13
CA SER A 9 -3.07 15.63 -4.69
C SER A 9 -2.56 14.29 -4.14
N ARG A 10 -2.82 13.17 -4.83
CA ARG A 10 -2.35 11.84 -4.42
C ARG A 10 -0.83 11.74 -4.44
N ILE A 11 -0.19 12.28 -5.48
CA ILE A 11 1.28 12.32 -5.58
C ILE A 11 1.87 13.16 -4.43
N ASN A 12 1.36 14.37 -4.23
CA ASN A 12 1.82 15.26 -3.18
C ASN A 12 1.65 14.63 -1.79
N LYS A 13 0.54 13.92 -1.55
CA LYS A 13 0.34 13.17 -0.31
C LYS A 13 1.44 12.14 -0.10
N LEU A 14 1.75 11.31 -1.10
CA LEU A 14 2.78 10.27 -0.98
C LEU A 14 4.17 10.83 -0.70
N LEU A 15 4.52 11.96 -1.33
CA LEU A 15 5.83 12.61 -1.13
C LEU A 15 5.95 13.31 0.23
N THR A 16 4.83 13.74 0.83
CA THR A 16 4.84 14.54 2.06
C THR A 16 4.75 13.73 3.36
N ILE A 17 4.36 12.44 3.31
CA ILE A 17 4.25 11.60 4.51
C ILE A 17 5.59 11.51 5.27
N ASN A 18 6.71 11.43 4.55
CA ASN A 18 8.07 11.43 5.09
C ASN A 18 8.26 10.49 6.31
N GLY A 19 7.68 9.29 6.23
CA GLY A 19 7.76 8.33 7.31
C GLY A 19 9.09 7.59 7.38
N THR A 20 9.09 6.50 8.13
CA THR A 20 10.29 5.69 8.42
C THR A 20 10.33 4.36 7.68
N ARG A 21 9.17 3.84 7.24
CA ARG A 21 9.07 2.53 6.58
C ARG A 21 9.20 2.66 5.07
N THR A 22 10.03 1.83 4.46
CA THR A 22 10.18 1.82 3.00
C THR A 22 8.99 1.17 2.31
N VAL A 23 8.70 1.59 1.07
CA VAL A 23 7.67 0.96 0.22
C VAL A 23 7.88 -0.55 0.13
N ASP A 24 9.12 -0.99 -0.10
CA ASP A 24 9.46 -2.40 -0.22
C ASP A 24 9.22 -3.20 1.08
N SER A 25 9.42 -2.57 2.26
CA SER A 25 9.13 -3.20 3.56
C SER A 25 7.63 -3.50 3.69
N ILE A 26 6.78 -2.53 3.40
CA ILE A 26 5.33 -2.65 3.49
C ILE A 26 4.83 -3.68 2.44
N HIS A 27 5.39 -3.63 1.23
CA HIS A 27 5.03 -4.58 0.17
C HIS A 27 5.35 -6.03 0.53
N LYS A 28 6.51 -6.30 1.14
CA LYS A 28 6.87 -7.64 1.63
C LYS A 28 5.89 -8.13 2.70
N GLU A 29 5.53 -7.25 3.63
CA GLU A 29 4.57 -7.60 4.69
C GLU A 29 3.19 -7.94 4.13
N LEU A 30 2.70 -7.16 3.16
CA LEU A 30 1.48 -7.49 2.42
C LEU A 30 1.60 -8.88 1.77
N GLY A 31 2.71 -9.15 1.09
CA GLY A 31 2.98 -10.46 0.47
C GLY A 31 2.94 -11.62 1.47
N HIS A 32 3.50 -11.44 2.67
CA HIS A 32 3.45 -12.44 3.73
C HIS A 32 2.03 -12.69 4.24
N ILE A 33 1.23 -11.63 4.46
CA ILE A 33 -0.18 -11.77 4.86
C ILE A 33 -0.95 -12.55 3.80
N MET A 34 -0.79 -12.17 2.53
CA MET A 34 -1.47 -12.82 1.41
C MET A 34 -1.07 -14.28 1.28
N TRP A 35 0.23 -14.59 1.38
CA TRP A 35 0.73 -15.96 1.32
C TRP A 35 0.11 -16.85 2.41
N GLU A 36 0.11 -16.38 3.66
CA GLU A 36 -0.27 -17.19 4.81
C GLU A 36 -1.79 -17.37 4.95
N TYR A 37 -2.58 -16.34 4.64
CA TYR A 37 -4.01 -16.33 4.95
C TYR A 37 -4.94 -16.34 3.73
N CYS A 38 -4.43 -16.05 2.53
CA CYS A 38 -5.23 -15.96 1.29
C CYS A 38 -4.68 -16.81 0.12
N GLY A 39 -3.42 -17.27 0.19
CA GLY A 39 -2.70 -17.92 -0.90
C GLY A 39 -2.66 -19.44 -0.77
N MET A 40 -2.06 -19.95 0.32
CA MET A 40 -1.82 -21.38 0.52
C MET A 40 -3.10 -22.15 0.91
N GLU A 41 -3.85 -21.61 1.88
CA GLU A 41 -5.12 -22.16 2.33
C GLU A 41 -6.05 -21.01 2.70
N ARG A 42 -7.34 -21.15 2.40
CA ARG A 42 -8.36 -20.16 2.74
C ARG A 42 -9.34 -20.75 3.73
N SER A 43 -9.36 -20.18 4.93
CA SER A 43 -10.35 -20.47 5.96
C SER A 43 -11.02 -19.16 6.38
N GLU A 44 -12.28 -19.23 6.81
CA GLU A 44 -13.04 -18.05 7.26
C GLU A 44 -12.25 -17.26 8.33
N ALA A 45 -11.74 -17.95 9.34
CA ALA A 45 -10.94 -17.33 10.40
C ALA A 45 -9.64 -16.68 9.87
N GLY A 46 -8.96 -17.33 8.91
CA GLY A 46 -7.76 -16.80 8.27
C GLY A 46 -8.04 -15.54 7.45
N LEU A 47 -9.11 -15.55 6.66
CA LEU A 47 -9.50 -14.42 5.82
C LEU A 47 -9.93 -13.20 6.65
N ILE A 48 -10.73 -13.41 7.70
CA ILE A 48 -11.10 -12.34 8.65
C ILE A 48 -9.85 -11.72 9.28
N LYS A 49 -8.87 -12.54 9.67
CA LYS A 49 -7.59 -12.07 10.20
C LYS A 49 -6.81 -11.27 9.15
N ALA A 50 -6.75 -11.76 7.91
CA ALA A 50 -6.06 -11.09 6.80
C ALA A 50 -6.65 -9.69 6.54
N ILE A 51 -7.98 -9.55 6.50
CA ILE A 51 -8.66 -8.26 6.33
C ILE A 51 -8.19 -7.26 7.40
N GLY A 52 -8.18 -7.66 8.67
CA GLY A 52 -7.72 -6.81 9.77
C GLY A 52 -6.27 -6.37 9.62
N LEU A 53 -5.38 -7.31 9.28
CA LEU A 53 -3.96 -7.03 9.05
C LEU A 53 -3.74 -6.09 7.87
N ILE A 54 -4.41 -6.30 6.75
CA ILE A 54 -4.29 -5.47 5.55
C ILE A 54 -4.83 -4.05 5.79
N ARG A 55 -5.94 -3.91 6.53
CA ARG A 55 -6.46 -2.59 6.93
C ARG A 55 -5.45 -1.81 7.78
N ASN A 56 -4.83 -2.48 8.76
CA ASN A 56 -3.80 -1.88 9.58
C ASN A 56 -2.57 -1.49 8.75
N LEU A 57 -2.11 -2.38 7.88
CA LEU A 57 -0.98 -2.13 6.99
C LEU A 57 -1.25 -0.98 6.01
N ARG A 58 -2.48 -0.86 5.50
CA ARG A 58 -2.90 0.26 4.66
C ARG A 58 -2.91 1.58 5.43
N ASN A 59 -3.38 1.59 6.67
CA ASN A 59 -3.30 2.77 7.52
C ASN A 59 -1.84 3.18 7.74
N GLU A 60 -0.97 2.21 8.08
CA GLU A 60 0.46 2.47 8.26
C GLU A 60 1.11 3.02 6.99
N PHE A 61 0.76 2.48 5.82
CA PHE A 61 1.23 3.01 4.54
C PHE A 61 0.90 4.49 4.38
N TRP A 62 -0.35 4.90 4.66
CA TRP A 62 -0.76 6.30 4.51
C TRP A 62 -0.23 7.24 5.59
N THR A 63 0.35 6.73 6.69
CA THR A 63 0.88 7.56 7.78
C THR A 63 2.39 7.48 7.96
N ASN A 64 3.07 6.44 7.46
CA ASN A 64 4.48 6.17 7.78
C ASN A 64 5.32 5.67 6.60
N VAL A 65 4.79 5.68 5.36
CA VAL A 65 5.62 5.35 4.19
C VAL A 65 6.65 6.44 3.90
N LYS A 66 7.85 6.00 3.56
CA LYS A 66 8.94 6.85 3.09
C LYS A 66 9.05 6.76 1.58
N VAL A 67 8.72 7.84 0.89
CA VAL A 67 8.94 8.01 -0.56
C VAL A 67 10.04 9.05 -0.74
N THR A 68 11.15 8.64 -1.33
CA THR A 68 12.30 9.52 -1.59
C THR A 68 12.25 10.10 -2.99
N GLY A 69 12.95 11.21 -3.21
CA GLY A 69 13.02 11.89 -4.50
C GLY A 69 11.92 12.92 -4.68
N VAL A 70 11.75 13.39 -5.91
CA VAL A 70 10.82 14.44 -6.30
C VAL A 70 9.90 13.97 -7.43
N ASN A 71 8.92 14.77 -7.86
CA ASN A 71 7.96 14.39 -8.90
C ASN A 71 8.33 14.91 -10.30
N GLU A 72 9.27 15.85 -10.36
CA GLU A 72 9.70 16.55 -11.58
C GLU A 72 10.58 15.68 -12.48
N GLU A 73 10.98 14.50 -11.99
CA GLU A 73 11.83 13.52 -12.67
C GLU A 73 11.26 12.10 -12.49
N LEU A 74 11.84 11.13 -13.22
CA LEU A 74 11.47 9.73 -13.07
C LEU A 74 11.76 9.23 -11.65
N ASN A 75 10.71 8.99 -10.87
CA ASN A 75 10.80 8.52 -9.50
C ASN A 75 10.20 7.12 -9.33
N GLN A 76 11.06 6.10 -9.43
CA GLN A 76 10.64 4.70 -9.27
C GLN A 76 10.06 4.39 -7.89
N THR A 77 10.52 5.08 -6.85
CA THR A 77 9.99 4.89 -5.49
C THR A 77 8.55 5.38 -5.40
N LEU A 78 8.24 6.51 -6.02
CA LEU A 78 6.88 7.03 -6.11
C LEU A 78 5.98 6.10 -6.94
N GLU A 79 6.44 5.59 -8.08
CA GLU A 79 5.69 4.61 -8.88
C GLU A 79 5.37 3.34 -8.07
N ARG A 80 6.35 2.80 -7.34
CA ARG A 80 6.15 1.63 -6.48
C ARG A 80 5.17 1.94 -5.34
N ALA A 81 5.25 3.13 -4.74
CA ALA A 81 4.31 3.56 -3.71
C ALA A 81 2.87 3.63 -4.26
N GLY A 82 2.70 4.20 -5.46
CA GLY A 82 1.42 4.22 -6.15
C GLY A 82 0.83 2.83 -6.35
N ARG A 83 1.62 1.90 -6.92
CA ARG A 83 1.20 0.50 -7.12
C ARG A 83 0.89 -0.22 -5.81
N LEU A 84 1.69 0.00 -4.76
CA LEU A 84 1.46 -0.61 -3.46
C LEU A 84 0.15 -0.15 -2.83
N ALA A 85 -0.21 1.12 -2.98
CA ALA A 85 -1.51 1.62 -2.52
C ALA A 85 -2.67 0.84 -3.15
N ASP A 86 -2.59 0.56 -4.47
CA ASP A 86 -3.61 -0.23 -5.17
C ASP A 86 -3.58 -1.70 -4.74
N PHE A 87 -2.39 -2.28 -4.51
CA PHE A 87 -2.26 -3.65 -4.02
C PHE A 87 -2.80 -3.87 -2.62
N LEU A 88 -2.72 -2.87 -1.74
CA LEU A 88 -3.32 -2.94 -0.40
C LEU A 88 -4.85 -3.02 -0.48
N GLU A 89 -5.46 -2.26 -1.38
CA GLU A 89 -6.91 -2.32 -1.61
C GLU A 89 -7.31 -3.65 -2.26
N LEU A 90 -6.60 -4.07 -3.31
CA LEU A 90 -6.86 -5.33 -3.99
C LEU A 90 -6.67 -6.53 -3.04
N GLY A 91 -5.64 -6.52 -2.21
CA GLY A 91 -5.36 -7.58 -1.23
C GLY A 91 -6.49 -7.72 -0.22
N GLU A 92 -7.06 -6.61 0.27
CA GLU A 92 -8.24 -6.65 1.13
C GLU A 92 -9.44 -7.26 0.39
N LEU A 93 -9.70 -6.82 -0.85
CA LEU A 93 -10.82 -7.34 -1.65
C LEU A 93 -10.71 -8.83 -1.94
N MET A 94 -9.50 -9.36 -2.10
CA MET A 94 -9.26 -10.79 -2.30
C MET A 94 -9.59 -11.64 -1.07
N CYS A 95 -9.68 -11.03 0.11
CA CYS A 95 -9.98 -11.72 1.37
C CYS A 95 -11.46 -11.66 1.77
N ILE A 96 -12.31 -11.01 0.98
CA ILE A 96 -13.77 -10.89 1.21
C ILE A 96 -14.51 -12.13 0.68
#